data_AF-A0A9D4BFK4-F1
#
_entry.id   AF-A0A9D4BFK4-F1
#
_cell.length_a   1.000
_cell.length_b   1.000
_cell.length_c   1.000
_cell.angle_alpha   90.00
_cell.angle_beta   90.00
_cell.angle_gamma   90.00
#
_symmetry.space_group_name_H-M   'P 1'
#
loop_
_entity.id
_entity.type
_entity.pdbx_description
1 polymer ?
#
loop_
_entity_poly.entity_id
_entity_poly.type
_entity_poly.pdbx_seq_one_letter_code
_entity_poly.pdbx_strand_id
1 'polypeptide(L)'
;MRLARTLKHYGYMQFHPCVADYPQDQSHVLIAAGNRELSFRVKLTPDSVKEGSFKITRIRCWRITTTAILMSMCLEGMVEELIMKKQGKNMKQPSDRSKKGKRKFQ
;
A
#
# COMPACT_ATOMS: atom_id res chain seq x y z
N MET A 1 21.09 28.40 6.85
CA MET A 1 20.45 27.07 7.06
C MET A 1 20.53 26.56 8.52
N ARG A 2 20.27 27.39 9.55
CA ARG A 2 20.39 26.95 10.98
C ARG A 2 19.05 26.54 11.60
N LEU A 3 17.97 27.24 11.29
CA LEU A 3 16.64 26.97 11.85
C LEU A 3 16.04 25.64 11.36
N ALA A 4 16.18 25.32 10.07
CA ALA A 4 15.62 24.08 9.53
C ALA A 4 16.18 22.82 10.23
N ARG A 5 17.44 22.86 10.67
CA ARG A 5 18.11 21.77 11.41
C ARG A 5 17.53 21.49 12.79
N THR A 6 16.74 22.41 13.36
CA THR A 6 16.10 22.21 14.68
C THR A 6 14.77 21.46 14.58
N LEU A 7 14.26 21.20 13.38
CA LEU A 7 13.01 20.45 13.18
C LEU A 7 13.23 18.95 13.41
N LYS A 8 12.30 18.31 14.12
CA LYS A 8 12.36 16.88 14.51
C LYS A 8 12.62 15.90 13.36
N HIS A 9 12.20 16.23 12.14
CA HIS A 9 12.33 15.36 10.95
C HIS A 9 13.25 15.96 9.88
N TYR A 10 14.07 16.95 10.24
CA TYR A 10 15.01 17.50 9.29
C TYR A 10 16.04 16.45 8.88
N GLY A 11 16.20 16.25 7.57
CA GLY A 11 17.08 15.21 7.03
C GLY A 11 16.52 13.79 7.10
N TYR A 12 15.24 13.61 7.48
CA TYR A 12 14.57 12.32 7.36
C TYR A 12 14.03 12.13 5.95
N MET A 13 14.24 10.96 5.38
CA MET A 13 13.62 10.52 4.13
C MET A 13 12.26 9.91 4.44
N GLN A 14 11.18 10.55 3.99
CA GLN A 14 9.81 10.05 4.18
C GLN A 14 9.40 9.18 2.99
N PHE A 15 8.88 8.00 3.29
CA PHE A 15 8.34 7.08 2.30
C PHE A 15 6.86 7.37 2.02
N HIS A 16 6.36 6.81 0.92
CA HIS A 16 4.93 6.87 0.63
C HIS A 16 4.14 6.12 1.72
N PRO A 17 2.92 6.59 2.09
CA PRO A 17 2.05 5.86 2.99
C PRO A 17 1.88 4.41 2.54
N CYS A 18 2.07 3.48 3.47
CA CYS A 18 1.96 2.05 3.22
C CYS A 18 1.25 1.36 4.38
N VAL A 19 1.08 0.05 4.28
CA VAL A 19 0.49 -0.78 5.34
C VAL A 19 1.57 -1.60 6.04
N ALA A 20 1.43 -1.76 7.34
CA ALA A 20 2.27 -2.65 8.15
C ALA A 20 1.39 -3.60 8.98
N ASP A 21 1.98 -4.72 9.37
CA ASP A 21 1.42 -5.75 10.26
C ASP A 21 1.64 -5.44 11.76
N TYR A 22 2.22 -4.29 12.07
CA TYR A 22 2.48 -3.83 13.43
C TYR A 22 1.93 -2.41 13.64
N PRO A 23 1.28 -2.11 14.78
CA PRO A 23 0.97 -2.98 15.92
C PRO A 23 -0.23 -3.93 15.70
N GLN A 24 -1.01 -3.71 14.64
CA GLN A 24 -2.11 -4.56 14.20
C GLN A 24 -2.00 -4.80 12.70
N ASP A 25 -2.61 -5.87 12.20
CA ASP A 25 -2.67 -6.17 10.77
C ASP A 25 -3.30 -5.02 9.97
N GLN A 26 -2.75 -4.76 8.77
CA GLN A 26 -3.23 -3.73 7.84
C GLN A 26 -3.24 -2.30 8.43
N SER A 27 -2.36 -2.02 9.38
CA SER A 27 -2.21 -0.68 9.95
C SER A 27 -1.64 0.28 8.92
N HIS A 28 -2.32 1.41 8.67
CA HIS A 28 -1.79 2.46 7.81
C HIS A 28 -0.65 3.21 8.50
N VAL A 29 0.54 3.15 7.89
CA VAL A 29 1.78 3.71 8.44
C VAL A 29 2.44 4.69 7.47
N LEU A 30 3.03 5.73 8.05
CA LEU A 30 4.01 6.58 7.39
C LEU A 30 5.38 6.28 7.97
N ILE A 31 6.32 5.88 7.11
CA ILE A 31 7.68 5.53 7.51
C ILE A 31 8.62 6.68 7.16
N ALA A 32 9.52 7.01 8.09
CA ALA A 32 10.58 7.98 7.87
C ALA A 32 11.93 7.42 8.35
N ALA A 33 12.95 7.48 7.51
CA ALA A 33 14.31 7.07 7.85
C ALA A 33 15.21 8.28 8.09
N GLY A 34 15.85 8.34 9.25
CA GLY A 34 16.75 9.45 9.59
C GLY A 34 17.35 9.29 10.98
N ASN A 35 18.45 10.01 11.24
CA ASN A 35 19.09 10.02 12.56
C ASN A 35 19.44 8.63 13.13
N ARG A 36 19.83 7.67 12.26
CA ARG A 36 20.09 6.26 12.61
C ARG A 36 18.88 5.50 13.18
N GLU A 37 17.67 5.96 12.87
CA GLU A 37 16.42 5.37 13.32
C GLU A 37 15.41 5.31 12.15
N LEU A 38 14.51 4.33 12.24
CA LEU A 38 13.30 4.26 11.43
C LEU A 38 12.12 4.66 12.31
N SER A 39 11.47 5.78 11.98
CA SER A 39 10.24 6.22 12.65
C SER A 39 9.01 5.73 11.86
N PHE A 40 8.12 5.04 12.56
CA PHE A 40 6.85 4.53 12.06
C PHE A 40 5.73 5.32 12.72
N ARG A 41 4.90 5.97 11.93
CA ARG A 41 3.74 6.71 12.42
C ARG A 41 2.49 5.98 11.99
N VAL A 42 1.87 5.31 12.94
CA VAL A 42 0.65 4.53 12.73
C VAL A 42 -0.55 5.38 13.10
N LYS A 43 -1.50 5.51 12.19
CA LYS A 43 -2.79 6.16 12.48
C LYS A 43 -3.77 5.08 12.93
N LEU A 44 -4.03 4.96 14.24
CA LEU A 44 -4.98 3.97 14.77
C LEU A 44 -6.41 4.52 14.73
N THR A 45 -6.59 5.77 15.13
CA THR A 45 -7.87 6.49 15.06
C THR A 45 -7.62 7.85 14.41
N PRO A 46 -8.65 8.52 13.85
CA PRO A 46 -8.47 9.81 13.16
C PRO A 46 -7.70 10.86 13.97
N ASP A 47 -7.84 10.85 15.31
CA ASP A 47 -7.14 11.77 16.22
C ASP A 47 -5.97 11.13 17.00
N SER A 48 -5.71 9.84 16.86
CA SER A 48 -4.61 9.16 17.58
C SER A 48 -3.58 8.60 16.62
N VAL A 49 -2.43 9.27 16.58
CA VAL A 49 -1.23 8.82 15.88
C VAL A 49 -0.25 8.26 16.91
N LYS A 50 0.13 6.99 16.76
CA LYS A 50 1.21 6.38 17.53
C LYS A 50 2.51 6.43 16.73
N GLU A 51 3.56 6.95 17.34
CA GLU A 51 4.90 6.98 16.75
C GLU A 51 5.76 5.89 17.41
N GLY A 52 6.27 4.95 16.61
CA GLY A 52 7.24 3.94 17.01
C GLY A 52 8.60 4.26 16.40
N SER A 53 9.67 4.21 17.20
CA SER A 53 11.04 4.46 16.72
C SER A 53 11.90 3.21 16.87
N PHE A 54 12.43 2.73 15.74
CA PHE A 54 13.27 1.54 15.66
C PHE A 54 14.71 1.96 15.38
N LYS A 55 15.59 1.79 16.36
CA LYS A 55 17.02 2.06 16.20
C LYS A 55 17.62 1.09 15.19
N ILE A 56 18.28 1.61 14.16
CA ILE A 56 18.92 0.79 13.12
C ILE A 56 19.95 -0.16 13.76
N THR A 57 20.64 0.27 14.82
CA THR A 57 21.60 -0.55 15.57
C THR A 57 21.00 -1.77 16.27
N ARG A 58 19.69 -1.80 16.48
CA ARG A 58 18.98 -2.95 17.07
C ARG A 58 18.45 -3.92 16.01
N ILE A 59 18.42 -3.52 14.74
CA ILE A 59 17.98 -4.37 13.63
C ILE A 59 19.15 -5.26 13.23
N ARG A 60 18.97 -6.57 13.38
CA ARG A 60 20.01 -7.56 13.03
C ARG A 60 20.09 -7.76 11.52
N CYS A 61 18.96 -8.11 10.92
CA CYS A 61 18.80 -8.33 9.49
C CYS A 61 17.41 -7.83 9.07
N TRP A 62 17.26 -7.54 7.78
CA TRP A 62 15.99 -7.17 7.15
C TRP A 62 15.86 -7.94 5.85
N ARG A 63 14.61 -8.21 5.45
CA ARG A 63 14.30 -8.95 4.21
C ARG A 63 13.44 -8.07 3.31
N ILE A 64 13.91 -7.83 2.09
CA ILE A 64 13.10 -7.23 1.03
C ILE A 64 12.48 -8.37 0.24
N THR A 65 11.20 -8.25 -0.10
CA THR A 65 10.54 -9.22 -0.99
C THR A 65 9.71 -8.44 -1.99
N THR A 66 10.02 -8.61 -3.27
CA THR A 66 9.25 -8.02 -4.36
C THR A 66 8.03 -8.90 -4.60
N THR A 67 6.83 -8.38 -4.35
CA THR A 67 5.58 -9.08 -4.66
C THR A 67 5.29 -8.99 -6.15
N ALA A 68 5.87 -9.89 -6.94
CA ALA A 68 5.57 -10.03 -8.38
C ALA A 68 4.06 -10.25 -8.67
N ILE A 69 3.29 -10.66 -7.67
CA ILE A 69 1.84 -10.92 -7.73
C ILE A 69 1.02 -9.64 -7.97
N LEU A 70 1.48 -8.46 -7.52
CA LEU A 70 0.77 -7.20 -7.82
C LEU A 70 0.98 -6.75 -9.27
N MET A 71 2.03 -7.22 -9.95
CA MET A 71 2.18 -7.02 -11.39
C MET A 71 1.26 -7.93 -12.19
N SER A 72 1.00 -9.16 -11.71
CA SER A 72 0.16 -10.12 -12.44
C SER A 72 -1.31 -9.71 -12.48
N MET A 73 -1.87 -9.07 -11.45
CA MET A 73 -3.28 -8.63 -11.47
C MET A 73 -3.56 -7.53 -12.50
N CYS A 74 -2.65 -6.56 -12.67
CA CYS A 74 -2.77 -5.54 -13.70
C CYS A 74 -2.49 -6.11 -15.09
N LEU A 75 -1.51 -7.01 -15.21
CA LEU A 75 -1.18 -7.66 -16.47
C LEU A 75 -2.28 -8.61 -16.94
N GLU A 76 -2.92 -9.38 -16.06
CA GLU A 76 -4.03 -10.27 -16.40
C GLU A 76 -5.21 -9.47 -16.97
N GLY A 77 -5.58 -8.36 -16.34
CA GLY A 77 -6.61 -7.46 -16.87
C GLY A 77 -6.23 -6.85 -18.23
N MET A 78 -4.98 -6.41 -18.42
CA MET A 78 -4.51 -5.88 -19.70
C MET A 78 -4.45 -6.96 -20.80
N VAL A 79 -4.05 -8.18 -20.44
CA VAL A 79 -4.00 -9.33 -21.35
C VAL A 79 -5.41 -9.77 -21.74
N GLU A 80 -6.35 -9.86 -20.81
CA GLU A 80 -7.77 -10.12 -21.12
C GLU A 80 -8.36 -9.04 -22.03
N GLU A 81 -8.07 -7.77 -21.77
CA GLU A 81 -8.56 -6.65 -22.60
C GLU A 81 -7.97 -6.70 -24.03
N LEU A 82 -6.68 -7.05 -24.17
CA LEU A 82 -6.04 -7.25 -25.47
C LEU A 82 -6.60 -8.48 -26.20
N ILE A 83 -6.88 -9.57 -25.49
CA ILE A 83 -7.51 -10.78 -26.06
C ILE A 83 -8.95 -10.48 -26.53
N MET A 84 -9.71 -9.71 -25.74
CA MET A 84 -11.08 -9.27 -26.09
C MET A 84 -11.08 -8.37 -27.33
N LYS A 85 -10.09 -7.47 -27.45
CA LYS A 85 -9.89 -6.59 -28.63
C LYS A 85 -9.46 -7.37 -29.87
N LYS A 86 -8.61 -8.40 -29.74
CA LYS A 86 -8.20 -9.27 -30.87
C LYS A 86 -9.37 -10.07 -31.47
N GLN A 87 -10.39 -10.39 -30.67
CA GLN A 87 -11.59 -11.11 -31.14
C GLN A 87 -12.71 -10.22 -31.68
N GLY A 88 -12.51 -8.90 -31.79
CA GLY A 88 -13.49 -7.98 -32.35
C GLY A 88 -14.82 -7.91 -31.56
N LYS A 89 -14.83 -8.34 -30.30
CA LYS A 89 -16.05 -8.29 -29.46
C LYS A 89 -16.24 -6.87 -28.92
N ASN A 90 -17.41 -6.29 -29.16
CA ASN A 90 -17.77 -4.97 -28.68
C ASN A 90 -17.74 -4.89 -27.15
N MET A 91 -17.10 -3.83 -26.63
CA MET A 91 -16.98 -3.53 -25.20
C MET A 91 -18.36 -3.27 -24.61
N LYS A 92 -18.85 -4.17 -23.75
CA LYS A 92 -20.13 -3.98 -23.05
C LYS A 92 -19.94 -2.98 -21.91
N GLN A 93 -20.74 -1.92 -21.89
CA GLN A 93 -20.70 -0.92 -20.84
C GLN A 93 -21.15 -1.50 -19.47
N PRO A 94 -20.65 -0.96 -18.35
CA PRO A 94 -21.01 -1.41 -16.99
C PRO A 94 -22.52 -1.37 -16.68
N SER A 95 -23.29 -0.60 -17.44
CA SER A 95 -24.75 -0.50 -17.37
C SER A 95 -25.48 -1.75 -17.88
N ASP A 96 -24.82 -2.59 -18.67
CA ASP A 96 -25.41 -3.74 -19.35
C ASP A 96 -25.38 -5.04 -18.50
N ARG A 97 -24.99 -4.93 -17.22
CA ARG A 97 -25.05 -6.02 -16.23
C ARG A 97 -26.50 -6.19 -15.75
N SER A 98 -27.37 -6.60 -16.68
CA SER A 98 -28.77 -6.90 -16.39
C SER A 98 -28.89 -7.95 -15.28
N LYS A 99 -29.79 -7.64 -14.33
CA LYS A 99 -30.13 -8.39 -13.12
C LYS A 99 -30.38 -9.87 -13.42
N LYS A 100 -29.39 -10.75 -13.16
CA LYS A 100 -29.63 -12.20 -13.15
C LYS A 100 -30.22 -12.66 -11.82
N GLY A 101 -31.54 -12.82 -11.85
CA GLY A 101 -32.43 -13.70 -11.08
C GLY A 101 -31.95 -14.35 -9.78
N LYS A 102 -32.75 -14.14 -8.72
CA LYS A 102 -32.78 -14.93 -7.48
C LYS A 102 -32.87 -16.43 -7.84
N ARG A 103 -31.85 -17.22 -7.49
CA ARG A 103 -31.93 -18.68 -7.57
C ARG A 103 -32.79 -19.17 -6.41
N LYS A 104 -33.89 -19.86 -6.72
CA LYS A 104 -34.68 -20.61 -5.73
C LYS A 104 -33.83 -21.81 -5.27
N PHE A 105 -33.68 -21.97 -3.96
CA PHE A 105 -33.19 -23.19 -3.34
C PHE A 105 -34.32 -24.24 -3.38
N GLN A 106 -34.00 -25.43 -3.85
CA GLN A 106 -34.75 -26.65 -3.59
C GLN A 106 -33.84 -27.57 -2.80
#